data_AF-A0A1M3TUU4-F1
#
_entry.id   AF-A0A1M3TUU4-F1
#
_cell.length_a   1.000
_cell.length_b   1.000
_cell.length_c   1.000
_cell.angle_alpha   90.00
_cell.angle_beta   90.00
_cell.angle_gamma   90.00
#
_symmetry.space_group_name_H-M   'P 1'
#
loop_
_entity.id
_entity.type
_entity.pdbx_description
1 polymer ?
#
loop_
_entity_poly.entity_id
_entity_poly.type
_entity_poly.pdbx_seq_one_letter_code
_entity_poly.pdbx_strand_id
1 'polypeptide(L)'
;MHMIHLTSPRNDAIDSAEECRTKYLARCLFRKITCEIELCNDDAGPFRLFCDDLRPGDVLSNTRHQMNGVVDWEFTYAAPTGFAYSPPFWLLLELLELWKQGLDDWTARFEKVLPVFLKVVKDKEQGAIDRGIMKGSDRLSGYMLRSWESGDFWLNYAARKSWAFDMIYWAKIDWRYFGDGNLSDRVKLLTPDGRAEMEGFVQMKLTAEEEGGLPD
;
A
#
# COMPACT_ATOMS: atom_id res chain seq x y z
N MET A 1 8.45 8.97 0.13
CA MET A 1 7.04 9.42 0.04
C MET A 1 6.42 9.64 1.42
N HIS A 2 6.23 8.60 2.24
CA HIS A 2 5.49 8.73 3.51
C HIS A 2 6.09 9.71 4.54
N MET A 3 7.42 9.82 4.61
CA MET A 3 8.07 10.85 5.45
C MET A 3 7.70 12.26 5.00
N ILE A 4 7.73 12.54 3.68
CA ILE A 4 7.33 13.83 3.14
C ILE A 4 5.85 14.10 3.46
N HIS A 5 4.98 13.10 3.29
CA HIS A 5 3.58 13.24 3.65
C HIS A 5 3.34 13.60 5.13
N LEU A 6 4.17 13.09 6.05
CA LEU A 6 4.10 13.45 7.47
C LEU A 6 4.70 14.83 7.76
N THR A 7 5.77 15.21 7.06
CA THR A 7 6.48 16.47 7.31
C THR A 7 5.78 17.67 6.71
N SER A 8 5.08 17.51 5.58
CA SER A 8 4.51 18.63 4.80
C SER A 8 3.37 19.40 5.47
N PRO A 9 2.36 18.79 6.13
CA PRO A 9 1.30 19.57 6.76
C PRO A 9 1.83 20.31 7.98
N ARG A 10 1.49 21.61 8.09
CA ARG A 10 1.91 22.46 9.22
C ARG A 10 0.94 22.40 10.41
N ASN A 11 -0.36 22.32 10.14
CA ASN A 11 -1.43 22.28 11.14
C ASN A 11 -2.27 21.00 10.95
N ASP A 12 -2.94 20.53 12.00
CA ASP A 12 -3.89 19.40 12.01
C ASP A 12 -3.34 18.04 11.51
N ALA A 13 -2.02 17.85 11.50
CA ALA A 13 -1.41 16.57 11.12
C ALA A 13 -1.23 15.60 12.30
N ILE A 14 -1.33 16.11 13.52
CA ILE A 14 -0.97 15.43 14.76
C ILE A 14 -1.83 16.03 15.87
N ASP A 15 -2.48 15.19 16.67
CA ASP A 15 -3.30 15.59 17.82
C ASP A 15 -2.52 15.52 19.14
N SER A 16 -1.37 14.83 19.16
CA SER A 16 -0.51 14.69 20.34
C SER A 16 0.93 14.29 20.03
N ALA A 17 1.82 14.53 20.99
CA ALA A 17 3.21 14.07 20.92
C ALA A 17 3.32 12.53 20.74
N GLU A 18 2.42 11.77 21.35
CA GLU A 18 2.39 10.30 21.24
C GLU A 18 1.97 9.85 19.82
N GLU A 19 0.97 10.52 19.25
CA GLU A 19 0.57 10.26 17.86
C GLU A 19 1.68 10.62 16.88
N CYS A 20 2.38 11.74 17.10
CA CYS A 20 3.53 12.13 16.27
C CYS A 20 4.61 11.05 16.28
N ARG A 21 4.97 10.55 17.48
CA ARG A 21 5.95 9.46 17.63
C ARG A 21 5.47 8.20 16.91
N THR A 22 4.20 7.84 17.08
CA THR A 22 3.59 6.67 16.44
C THR A 22 3.67 6.77 14.91
N LYS A 23 3.27 7.90 14.33
CA LYS A 23 3.35 8.15 12.89
C LYS A 23 4.79 8.15 12.37
N TYR A 24 5.71 8.81 13.08
CA TYR A 24 7.12 8.87 12.70
C TYR A 24 7.76 7.48 12.72
N LEU A 25 7.53 6.74 13.81
CA LEU A 25 8.07 5.41 14.04
C LEU A 25 7.61 4.42 12.97
N ALA A 26 6.31 4.43 12.64
CA ALA A 26 5.76 3.61 11.55
C ALA A 26 6.52 3.81 10.23
N ARG A 27 6.88 5.05 9.89
CA ARG A 27 7.61 5.38 8.65
C ARG A 27 9.07 4.94 8.68
N CYS A 28 9.74 5.09 9.82
CA CYS A 28 11.10 4.61 10.01
C CYS A 28 11.19 3.09 9.92
N LEU A 29 10.28 2.39 10.61
CA LEU A 29 10.25 0.93 10.62
C LEU A 29 9.78 0.35 9.29
N PHE A 30 8.80 0.99 8.64
CA PHE A 30 8.42 0.61 7.28
C PHE A 30 9.59 0.75 6.29
N ARG A 31 10.35 1.85 6.38
CA ARG A 31 11.57 2.01 5.58
C ARG A 31 12.57 0.88 5.84
N LYS A 32 12.78 0.51 7.11
CA LYS A 32 13.64 -0.63 7.48
C LYS A 32 13.17 -1.93 6.83
N ILE A 33 11.88 -2.25 6.96
CA ILE A 33 11.26 -3.42 6.31
C ILE A 33 11.54 -3.41 4.80
N THR A 34 11.25 -2.30 4.12
CA THR A 34 11.43 -2.22 2.66
C THR A 34 12.89 -2.23 2.19
N CYS A 35 13.85 -1.99 3.08
CA CYS A 35 15.28 -2.08 2.76
C CYS A 35 15.86 -3.47 3.03
N GLU A 36 15.26 -4.24 3.93
CA GLU A 36 15.78 -5.55 4.36
C GLU A 36 15.06 -6.72 3.68
N ILE A 37 13.91 -6.47 3.04
CA ILE A 37 13.02 -7.52 2.53
C ILE A 37 12.84 -7.39 1.02
N GLU A 38 13.12 -8.49 0.33
CA GLU A 38 12.75 -8.68 -1.07
C GLU A 38 11.30 -9.21 -1.12
N LEU A 39 10.41 -8.42 -1.70
CA LEU A 39 9.03 -8.80 -1.97
C LEU A 39 8.93 -9.77 -3.15
N CYS A 40 9.86 -9.68 -4.09
CA CYS A 40 9.99 -10.65 -5.17
C CYS A 40 11.43 -10.80 -5.66
N ASN A 41 11.72 -11.96 -6.27
CA ASN A 41 13.05 -12.30 -6.79
C ASN A 41 13.58 -11.31 -7.86
N ASP A 42 12.72 -10.45 -8.42
CA ASP A 42 13.03 -9.49 -9.47
C ASP A 42 12.94 -8.04 -8.96
N ASP A 43 13.06 -7.79 -7.65
CA ASP A 43 12.97 -6.43 -7.07
C ASP A 43 14.08 -5.49 -7.57
N ALA A 44 15.22 -6.04 -8.01
CA ALA A 44 16.30 -5.30 -8.67
C ALA A 44 16.08 -5.09 -10.18
N GLY A 45 14.95 -5.56 -10.71
CA GLY A 45 14.56 -5.45 -12.11
C GLY A 45 14.59 -6.79 -12.89
N PRO A 46 14.07 -6.79 -14.13
CA PRO A 46 13.63 -5.63 -14.90
C PRO A 46 12.33 -5.01 -14.38
N PHE A 47 12.29 -3.67 -14.31
CA PHE A 47 11.09 -2.92 -13.97
C PHE A 47 10.06 -2.97 -15.11
N ARG A 48 8.78 -2.95 -14.77
CA ARG A 48 7.66 -3.01 -15.72
C ARG A 48 6.82 -1.74 -15.64
N LEU A 49 6.17 -1.42 -16.76
CA LEU A 49 5.20 -0.34 -16.79
C LEU A 49 4.02 -0.70 -15.90
N PHE A 50 3.71 0.18 -14.94
CA PHE A 50 2.64 0.01 -13.97
C PHE A 50 1.89 1.34 -13.83
N CYS A 51 0.57 1.27 -13.63
CA CYS A 51 -0.27 2.44 -13.39
C CYS A 51 -1.00 2.27 -12.06
N ASP A 52 -0.80 3.21 -11.14
CA ASP A 52 -1.33 3.18 -9.78
C ASP A 52 -2.85 3.36 -9.68
N ASP A 53 -3.46 3.87 -10.75
CA ASP A 53 -4.88 4.23 -10.79
C ASP A 53 -5.68 3.47 -11.85
N LEU A 54 -5.10 2.44 -12.48
CA LEU A 54 -5.78 1.64 -13.51
C LEU A 54 -6.97 0.88 -12.90
N ARG A 55 -8.18 1.36 -13.17
CA ARG A 55 -9.47 0.90 -12.63
C ARG A 55 -10.47 0.60 -13.76
N PRO A 56 -11.59 -0.08 -13.47
CA PRO A 56 -12.63 -0.36 -14.46
C PRO A 56 -13.19 0.91 -15.13
N GLY A 57 -13.18 2.04 -14.43
CA GLY A 57 -13.61 3.34 -14.96
C GLY A 57 -12.78 3.83 -16.15
N ASP A 58 -11.54 3.36 -16.28
CA ASP A 58 -10.61 3.80 -17.32
C ASP A 58 -10.70 2.95 -18.59
N VAL A 59 -11.56 1.93 -18.58
CA VAL A 59 -11.76 1.02 -19.71
C VAL A 59 -12.98 1.44 -20.51
N LEU A 60 -12.74 1.91 -21.74
CA LEU A 60 -13.81 2.27 -22.66
C LEU A 60 -14.43 1.02 -23.27
N SER A 61 -15.77 1.00 -23.35
CA SER A 61 -16.51 -0.06 -24.02
C SER A 61 -17.49 0.47 -25.06
N ASN A 62 -17.72 -0.32 -26.12
CA ASN A 62 -18.74 -0.01 -27.12
C ASN A 62 -20.14 -0.47 -26.69
N THR A 63 -21.15 -0.21 -27.53
CA THR A 63 -22.56 -0.61 -27.29
C THR A 63 -22.79 -2.11 -27.18
N ARG A 64 -21.77 -2.94 -27.48
CA ARG A 64 -21.78 -4.40 -27.33
C ARG A 64 -20.94 -4.88 -26.14
N HIS A 65 -20.54 -3.98 -25.24
CA HIS A 65 -19.67 -4.26 -24.08
C HIS A 65 -18.31 -4.87 -24.44
N GLN A 66 -17.82 -4.60 -25.64
CA GLN A 66 -16.45 -4.95 -26.02
C GLN A 66 -15.52 -3.83 -25.56
N MET A 67 -14.34 -4.18 -25.04
CA MET A 67 -13.33 -3.20 -24.64
C MET A 67 -12.68 -2.61 -25.89
N ASN A 68 -12.64 -1.28 -25.97
CA ASN A 68 -12.20 -0.54 -27.16
C ASN A 68 -10.95 0.32 -26.89
N GLY A 69 -10.62 0.57 -25.63
CA GLY A 69 -9.46 1.36 -25.26
C GLY A 69 -9.32 1.47 -23.75
N VAL A 70 -8.12 1.89 -23.32
CA VAL A 70 -7.81 2.22 -21.94
C VAL A 70 -7.30 3.65 -21.93
N VAL A 71 -7.87 4.48 -21.07
CA VAL A 71 -7.50 5.90 -20.89
C VAL A 71 -6.80 6.10 -19.54
N ASP A 72 -6.55 7.36 -19.19
CA ASP A 72 -6.06 7.77 -17.87
C ASP A 72 -4.70 7.17 -17.46
N TRP A 73 -3.70 7.42 -18.31
CA TRP A 73 -2.33 6.92 -18.12
C TRP A 73 -1.47 7.86 -17.25
N GLU A 74 -2.03 8.88 -16.61
CA GLU A 74 -1.27 9.96 -15.95
C GLU A 74 -0.43 9.50 -14.75
N PHE A 75 -0.81 8.37 -14.13
CA PHE A 75 -0.08 7.75 -13.01
C PHE A 75 0.75 6.53 -13.42
N THR A 76 1.21 6.50 -14.67
CA THR A 76 1.99 5.38 -15.21
C THR A 76 3.50 5.62 -15.07
N TYR A 77 4.22 4.63 -14.53
CA TYR A 77 5.67 4.68 -14.35
C TYR A 77 6.31 3.29 -14.43
N ALA A 78 7.64 3.22 -14.47
CA ALA A 78 8.37 1.96 -14.34
C ALA A 78 8.47 1.56 -12.86
N ALA A 79 7.88 0.42 -12.50
CA ALA A 79 7.75 -0.05 -11.12
C ALA A 79 8.30 -1.47 -10.94
N PRO A 80 8.62 -1.88 -9.69
CA PRO A 80 8.92 -3.27 -9.37
C PRO A 80 7.79 -4.20 -9.82
N THR A 81 8.16 -5.36 -10.38
CA THR A 81 7.15 -6.34 -10.85
C THR A 81 6.25 -6.80 -9.70
N GLY A 82 6.76 -6.80 -8.47
CA GLY A 82 5.99 -7.08 -7.25
C GLY A 82 4.72 -6.25 -7.08
N PHE A 83 4.62 -5.05 -7.66
CA PHE A 83 3.39 -4.25 -7.58
C PHE A 83 2.24 -4.86 -8.39
N ALA A 84 2.56 -5.49 -9.53
CA ALA A 84 1.58 -6.20 -10.37
C ALA A 84 1.17 -7.56 -9.77
N TYR A 85 1.92 -8.05 -8.77
CA TYR A 85 1.64 -9.30 -8.08
C TYR A 85 0.58 -9.17 -7.00
N SER A 86 0.15 -7.97 -6.65
CA SER A 86 -0.96 -7.78 -5.72
C SER A 86 -2.31 -7.80 -6.46
N PRO A 87 -3.36 -8.39 -5.86
CA PRO A 87 -4.70 -8.28 -6.43
C PRO A 87 -5.13 -6.82 -6.54
N PRO A 88 -5.98 -6.46 -7.52
CA PRO A 88 -6.39 -5.08 -7.73
C PRO A 88 -7.13 -4.53 -6.50
N PHE A 89 -6.70 -3.39 -5.99
CA PHE A 89 -7.30 -2.78 -4.79
C PHE A 89 -8.76 -2.36 -5.01
N TRP A 90 -9.16 -2.16 -6.27
CA TRP A 90 -10.49 -1.68 -6.66
C TRP A 90 -11.53 -2.80 -6.80
N LEU A 91 -11.29 -4.04 -6.39
CA LEU A 91 -12.27 -5.13 -6.52
C LEU A 91 -13.63 -4.83 -5.87
N LEU A 92 -13.65 -4.02 -4.81
CA LEU A 92 -14.87 -3.59 -4.14
C LEU A 92 -15.45 -2.27 -4.70
N LEU A 93 -14.82 -1.70 -5.74
CA LEU A 93 -15.14 -0.42 -6.37
C LEU A 93 -15.08 0.81 -5.44
N GLU A 94 -14.71 0.61 -4.18
CA GLU A 94 -14.51 1.65 -3.18
C GLU A 94 -13.18 1.43 -2.48
N LEU A 95 -12.45 2.54 -2.29
CA LEU A 95 -11.16 2.55 -1.64
C LEU A 95 -11.27 2.23 -0.15
N LEU A 96 -10.26 1.58 0.39
CA LEU A 96 -10.19 1.24 1.81
C LEU A 96 -10.24 2.49 2.70
N GLU A 97 -9.60 3.59 2.30
CA GLU A 97 -9.62 4.86 3.06
C GLU A 97 -11.01 5.47 3.19
N LEU A 98 -11.91 5.16 2.26
CA LEU A 98 -13.27 5.70 2.20
C LEU A 98 -14.30 4.74 2.83
N TRP A 99 -13.87 3.52 3.18
CA TRP A 99 -14.75 2.46 3.64
C TRP A 99 -15.27 2.70 5.05
N LYS A 100 -16.53 3.13 5.17
CA LYS A 100 -17.14 3.56 6.44
C LYS A 100 -17.16 2.50 7.54
N GLN A 101 -17.23 1.22 7.18
CA GLN A 101 -17.28 0.12 8.15
C GLN A 101 -15.88 -0.30 8.64
N GLY A 102 -14.82 0.34 8.16
CA GLY A 102 -13.44 0.12 8.59
C GLY A 102 -12.73 -1.05 7.90
N LEU A 103 -11.46 -1.21 8.26
CA LEU A 103 -10.52 -2.13 7.62
C LEU A 103 -10.97 -3.60 7.67
N ASP A 104 -11.53 -4.04 8.79
CA ASP A 104 -11.90 -5.46 8.95
C ASP A 104 -13.11 -5.84 8.09
N ASP A 105 -14.13 -4.98 7.99
CA ASP A 105 -15.26 -5.22 7.07
C ASP A 105 -14.80 -5.17 5.61
N TRP A 106 -13.97 -4.19 5.24
CA TRP A 106 -13.40 -4.11 3.90
C TRP A 106 -12.62 -5.39 3.55
N THR A 107 -11.76 -5.85 4.45
CA THR A 107 -10.96 -7.08 4.29
C THR A 107 -11.87 -8.29 4.12
N ALA A 108 -12.86 -8.46 4.98
CA ALA A 108 -13.79 -9.59 4.93
C ALA A 108 -14.63 -9.62 3.65
N ARG A 109 -14.96 -8.45 3.06
CA ARG A 109 -15.63 -8.38 1.76
C ARG A 109 -14.69 -8.66 0.61
N PHE A 110 -13.45 -8.15 0.68
CA PHE A 110 -12.43 -8.39 -0.32
C PHE A 110 -12.13 -9.89 -0.44
N GLU A 111 -12.00 -10.59 0.68
CA GLU A 111 -11.79 -12.05 0.73
C GLU A 111 -12.91 -12.87 0.09
N LYS A 112 -14.15 -12.37 0.11
CA LYS A 112 -15.28 -13.05 -0.53
C LYS A 112 -15.25 -12.92 -2.05
N VAL A 113 -14.81 -11.77 -2.58
CA VAL A 113 -14.81 -11.49 -4.02
C VAL A 113 -13.53 -11.94 -4.71
N LEU A 114 -12.41 -11.93 -4.00
CA LEU A 114 -11.09 -12.27 -4.56
C LEU A 114 -11.06 -13.65 -5.24
N PRO A 115 -11.60 -14.75 -4.66
CA PRO A 115 -11.60 -16.06 -5.32
C PRO A 115 -12.36 -16.08 -6.64
N VAL A 116 -13.45 -15.31 -6.74
CA VAL A 116 -14.25 -15.20 -7.97
C VAL A 116 -13.44 -14.51 -9.06
N PHE A 117 -12.79 -13.38 -8.71
CA PHE A 117 -11.91 -12.66 -9.63
C PHE A 117 -10.74 -13.54 -10.10
N LEU A 118 -10.04 -14.17 -9.16
CA LEU A 118 -8.88 -15.02 -9.46
C LEU A 118 -9.25 -16.21 -10.34
N LYS A 119 -10.43 -16.81 -10.15
CA LYS A 119 -10.92 -17.87 -11.03
C LYS A 119 -11.02 -17.39 -12.47
N VAL A 120 -11.68 -16.24 -12.70
CA VAL A 120 -11.84 -15.67 -14.05
C VAL A 120 -10.50 -15.30 -14.66
N VAL A 121 -9.61 -14.65 -13.91
CA VAL A 121 -8.26 -14.31 -14.37
C VAL A 121 -7.49 -15.57 -14.78
N LYS A 122 -7.50 -16.60 -13.93
CA LYS A 122 -6.82 -17.87 -14.19
C LYS A 122 -7.31 -18.56 -15.47
N ASP A 123 -8.62 -18.53 -15.73
CA ASP A 123 -9.22 -19.10 -16.95
C ASP A 123 -8.84 -18.29 -18.20
N LYS A 124 -8.81 -16.95 -18.10
CA LYS A 124 -8.39 -16.07 -19.21
C LYS A 124 -6.91 -16.21 -19.53
N GLU A 125 -6.07 -16.26 -18.50
CA GLU A 125 -4.64 -16.54 -18.60
C GLU A 125 -4.39 -17.90 -19.26
N GLN A 126 -5.10 -18.96 -18.83
CA GLN A 126 -4.97 -20.29 -19.43
C GLN A 126 -5.32 -20.25 -20.92
N GLY A 127 -6.45 -19.65 -21.29
CA GLY A 127 -6.82 -19.54 -22.70
C GLY A 127 -5.83 -18.71 -23.53
N ALA A 128 -5.17 -17.70 -22.94
CA ALA A 128 -4.11 -16.95 -23.61
C ALA A 128 -2.83 -17.78 -23.80
N ILE A 129 -2.48 -18.62 -22.83
CA ILE A 129 -1.38 -19.59 -22.92
C ILE A 129 -1.65 -20.63 -24.00
N ASP A 130 -2.85 -21.21 -24.03
CA ASP A 130 -3.23 -22.23 -25.01
C ASP A 130 -3.18 -21.68 -26.45
N ARG A 131 -3.41 -20.37 -26.63
CA ARG A 131 -3.28 -19.66 -27.91
C ARG A 131 -1.85 -19.17 -28.21
N GLY A 132 -0.89 -19.38 -27.31
CA GLY A 132 0.49 -18.91 -27.47
C GLY A 132 0.67 -17.38 -27.35
N ILE A 133 -0.33 -16.66 -26.82
CA ILE A 133 -0.27 -15.20 -26.62
C ILE A 133 0.55 -14.85 -25.38
N MET A 134 0.51 -15.71 -24.36
CA MET A 134 1.14 -15.50 -23.06
C MET A 134 1.95 -16.74 -22.65
N LYS A 135 3.06 -16.57 -21.93
CA LYS A 135 3.80 -17.70 -21.36
C LYS A 135 3.22 -18.08 -19.99
N GLY A 136 3.41 -19.32 -19.58
CA GLY A 136 3.02 -19.77 -18.23
C GLY A 136 3.71 -18.98 -17.10
N SER A 137 4.92 -18.47 -17.35
CA SER A 137 5.67 -17.61 -16.42
C SER A 137 5.01 -16.25 -16.18
N ASP A 138 4.19 -15.78 -17.12
CA ASP A 138 3.57 -14.44 -17.06
C ASP A 138 2.26 -14.46 -16.24
N ARG A 139 1.87 -15.63 -15.71
CA ARG A 139 0.62 -15.80 -14.96
C ARG A 139 0.65 -15.00 -13.65
N LEU A 140 -0.29 -14.08 -13.49
CA LEU A 140 -0.42 -13.21 -12.32
C LEU A 140 -1.34 -13.79 -11.25
N SER A 141 -2.36 -14.58 -11.61
CA SER A 141 -3.37 -15.06 -10.66
C SER A 141 -2.77 -15.77 -9.44
N GLY A 142 -1.69 -16.53 -9.65
CA GLY A 142 -0.98 -17.24 -8.58
C GLY A 142 -0.19 -16.31 -7.67
N TYR A 143 0.43 -15.27 -8.23
CA TYR A 143 1.10 -14.24 -7.42
C TYR A 143 0.11 -13.42 -6.61
N MET A 144 -1.04 -13.04 -7.21
CA MET A 144 -2.12 -12.32 -6.54
C MET A 144 -2.66 -13.07 -5.33
N LEU A 145 -2.91 -14.38 -5.47
CA LEU A 145 -3.35 -15.20 -4.34
C LEU A 145 -2.30 -15.22 -3.23
N ARG A 146 -1.05 -15.53 -3.57
CA ARG A 146 0.04 -15.59 -2.59
C ARG A 146 0.28 -14.26 -1.89
N SER A 147 0.24 -13.15 -2.63
CA SER A 147 0.42 -11.80 -2.09
C SER A 147 -0.67 -11.46 -1.07
N TRP A 148 -1.91 -11.91 -1.29
CA TRP A 148 -2.98 -11.77 -0.32
C TRP A 148 -2.76 -12.64 0.92
N GLU A 149 -2.49 -13.93 0.73
CA GLU A 149 -2.33 -14.91 1.82
C GLU A 149 -1.10 -14.63 2.70
N SER A 150 0.01 -14.17 2.10
CA SER A 150 1.22 -13.81 2.83
C SER A 150 1.10 -12.46 3.56
N GLY A 151 0.17 -11.60 3.13
CA GLY A 151 0.06 -10.22 3.58
C GLY A 151 0.97 -9.23 2.83
N ASP A 152 1.69 -9.66 1.78
CA ASP A 152 2.50 -8.74 0.95
C ASP A 152 1.65 -7.71 0.22
N PHE A 153 0.37 -8.02 -0.01
CA PHE A 153 -0.63 -7.06 -0.48
C PHE A 153 -0.61 -5.79 0.37
N TRP A 154 -0.54 -5.91 1.70
CA TRP A 154 -0.57 -4.77 2.61
C TRP A 154 0.71 -3.95 2.52
N LEU A 155 1.87 -4.58 2.35
CA LEU A 155 3.14 -3.87 2.15
C LEU A 155 3.11 -3.06 0.85
N ASN A 156 2.66 -3.68 -0.24
CA ASN A 156 2.49 -3.02 -1.54
C ASN A 156 1.42 -1.93 -1.53
N TYR A 157 0.32 -2.12 -0.80
CA TYR A 157 -0.72 -1.12 -0.65
C TYR A 157 -0.19 0.09 0.12
N ALA A 158 0.43 -0.14 1.28
CA ALA A 158 0.99 0.90 2.13
C ALA A 158 2.09 1.68 1.40
N ALA A 159 2.95 1.02 0.61
CA ALA A 159 4.01 1.68 -0.16
C ALA A 159 3.49 2.73 -1.16
N ARG A 160 2.27 2.55 -1.67
CA ARG A 160 1.68 3.38 -2.74
C ARG A 160 0.61 4.35 -2.23
N LYS A 161 -0.10 4.01 -1.15
CA LYS A 161 -1.22 4.80 -0.62
C LYS A 161 -0.87 5.42 0.73
N SER A 162 -0.58 6.73 0.72
CA SER A 162 -0.14 7.44 1.94
C SER A 162 -1.25 7.74 2.95
N TRP A 163 -2.51 7.77 2.53
CA TRP A 163 -3.66 8.11 3.39
C TRP A 163 -4.06 6.97 4.33
N ALA A 164 -4.09 5.72 3.85
CA ALA A 164 -4.34 4.55 4.71
C ALA A 164 -3.09 4.09 5.49
N PHE A 165 -1.92 4.71 5.27
CA PHE A 165 -0.64 4.16 5.67
C PHE A 165 -0.58 3.79 7.15
N ASP A 166 -0.93 4.73 8.03
CA ASP A 166 -0.83 4.52 9.48
C ASP A 166 -1.76 3.39 9.95
N MET A 167 -3.01 3.39 9.49
CA MET A 167 -3.98 2.33 9.81
C MET A 167 -3.50 0.96 9.34
N ILE A 168 -3.04 0.84 8.08
CA ILE A 168 -2.59 -0.44 7.52
C ILE A 168 -1.30 -0.91 8.19
N TYR A 169 -0.36 0.01 8.43
CA TYR A 169 0.93 -0.33 9.03
C TYR A 169 0.72 -1.01 10.39
N TRP A 170 -0.03 -0.37 11.28
CA TRP A 170 -0.24 -0.90 12.63
C TRP A 170 -1.14 -2.14 12.64
N ALA A 171 -2.16 -2.20 11.78
CA ALA A 171 -3.11 -3.31 11.79
C ALA A 171 -2.62 -4.57 11.04
N LYS A 172 -1.82 -4.42 9.97
CA LYS A 172 -1.52 -5.52 9.05
C LYS A 172 -0.02 -5.77 8.83
N ILE A 173 0.86 -4.81 9.14
CA ILE A 173 2.29 -4.88 8.79
C ILE A 173 3.17 -5.07 10.04
N ASP A 174 3.01 -4.24 11.06
CA ASP A 174 3.93 -4.16 12.20
C ASP A 174 4.12 -5.52 12.91
N TRP A 175 3.01 -6.15 13.29
CA TRP A 175 3.03 -7.44 13.99
C TRP A 175 3.69 -8.56 13.17
N ARG A 176 3.57 -8.51 11.84
CA ARG A 176 4.13 -9.54 10.93
C ARG A 176 5.65 -9.54 10.95
N TYR A 177 6.28 -8.38 11.12
CA TYR A 177 7.73 -8.21 11.07
C TYR A 177 8.38 -8.09 12.44
N PHE A 178 7.65 -7.58 13.43
CA PHE A 178 8.20 -7.29 14.76
C PHE A 178 7.52 -8.07 15.90
N GLY A 179 6.54 -8.93 15.59
CA GLY A 179 5.81 -9.74 16.57
C GLY A 179 4.96 -8.92 17.52
N ASP A 180 4.59 -9.50 18.65
CA ASP A 180 3.88 -8.77 19.71
C ASP A 180 4.77 -7.67 20.31
N GLY A 181 4.18 -6.54 20.68
CA GLY A 181 4.89 -5.45 21.34
C GLY A 181 4.09 -4.16 21.40
N ASN A 182 4.61 -3.20 22.15
CA ASN A 182 4.03 -1.86 22.23
C ASN A 182 4.97 -0.82 21.60
N LEU A 183 4.56 0.45 21.62
CA LEU A 183 5.34 1.55 21.06
C LEU A 183 6.75 1.65 21.67
N SER A 184 6.92 1.40 22.97
CA SER A 184 8.23 1.43 23.64
C SER A 184 9.17 0.35 23.09
N ASP A 185 8.64 -0.83 22.79
CA ASP A 185 9.43 -1.91 22.18
C ASP A 185 9.85 -1.54 20.75
N ARG A 186 8.97 -0.89 20.00
CA ARG A 186 9.26 -0.40 18.65
C ARG A 186 10.31 0.72 18.66
N VAL A 187 10.30 1.62 19.64
CA VAL A 187 11.32 2.68 19.79
C VAL A 187 12.72 2.11 20.02
N LYS A 188 12.83 0.95 20.68
CA LYS A 188 14.12 0.26 20.87
C LYS A 188 14.72 -0.27 19.57
N LEU A 189 13.90 -0.45 18.52
CA LEU A 189 14.36 -0.90 17.20
C LEU A 189 15.07 0.20 16.40
N LEU A 190 14.95 1.46 16.82
CA LEU A 190 15.69 2.58 16.24
C LEU A 190 17.12 2.66 16.80
N THR A 191 18.03 3.25 16.02
CA THR A 191 19.36 3.63 16.51
C THR A 191 19.25 4.79 17.52
N PRO A 192 20.27 5.05 18.36
CA PRO A 192 20.30 6.23 19.23
C PRO A 192 20.04 7.53 18.45
N ASP A 193 20.67 7.68 17.29
CA ASP A 193 20.48 8.84 16.42
C ASP A 193 19.05 8.91 15.88
N GLY A 194 18.49 7.79 15.43
CA GLY A 194 17.10 7.72 14.95
C GLY A 194 16.07 8.07 16.03
N ARG A 195 16.35 7.75 17.31
CA ARG A 195 15.52 8.21 18.44
C ARG A 195 15.64 9.71 18.67
N ALA A 196 16.84 10.26 18.61
CA ALA A 196 17.06 11.70 18.75
C ALA A 196 16.39 12.49 17.62
N GLU A 197 16.47 12.00 16.38
CA GLU A 197 15.78 12.58 15.22
C GLU A 197 14.25 12.57 15.40
N MET A 198 13.69 11.46 15.89
CA MET A 198 12.26 11.35 16.18
C MET A 198 11.82 12.39 17.22
N GLU A 199 12.54 12.52 18.35
CA GLU A 199 12.19 13.48 19.39
C GLU A 199 12.34 14.93 18.89
N GLY A 200 13.39 15.23 18.11
CA GLY A 200 13.55 16.53 17.47
C GLY A 200 12.41 16.85 16.50
N PHE A 201 11.96 15.86 15.72
CA PHE A 201 10.81 16.01 14.83
C PHE A 201 9.50 16.26 15.59
N VAL A 202 9.26 15.53 16.67
CA VAL A 202 8.08 15.72 17.55
C VAL A 202 8.06 17.14 18.12
N GLN A 203 9.19 17.61 18.65
CA GLN A 203 9.29 18.96 19.20
C GLN A 203 9.03 20.02 18.14
N MET A 204 9.64 19.88 16.95
CA MET A 204 9.41 20.78 15.82
C MET A 204 7.93 20.87 15.45
N LYS A 205 7.22 19.74 15.45
CA LYS A 205 5.80 19.67 15.10
C LYS A 205 4.89 20.30 16.15
N LEU A 206 5.13 20.01 17.43
CA LEU A 206 4.38 20.62 18.53
C LEU A 206 4.54 22.14 18.56
N THR A 207 5.76 22.64 18.36
CA THR A 207 6.00 24.09 18.30
C THR A 207 5.29 24.73 17.09
N ALA A 208 5.28 24.06 15.94
CA ALA A 208 4.57 24.57 14.76
C ALA A 208 3.04 24.64 14.97
N GLU A 209 2.47 23.71 15.72
CA GLU A 209 1.05 23.70 16.09
C GLU A 209 0.72 24.83 17.07
N GLU A 210 1.56 25.03 18.08
CA GLU A 210 1.45 26.16 19.03
C GLU A 210 1.55 27.53 18.35
N GLU A 211 2.46 27.68 17.38
CA GLU A 211 2.65 28.93 16.61
C GLU A 211 1.58 29.14 15.52
N GLY A 212 0.96 28.06 15.05
CA GLY A 212 -0.04 28.05 13.96
C GLY A 212 -1.49 28.14 14.44
N GLY A 213 -1.76 27.95 15.74
CA GLY A 213 -3.06 28.16 16.34
C GLY A 213 -3.45 29.64 16.37
N LEU A 214 -4.47 30.03 15.61
CA LEU A 214 -5.12 31.33 15.80
C LEU A 214 -5.69 31.37 17.24
N PRO A 215 -5.52 32.47 17.99
CA PRO A 215 -6.23 32.63 19.26
C PRO A 215 -7.74 32.65 19.01
N ASP A 216 -8.48 31.87 19.81
CA ASP A 216 -9.95 31.74 19.80
C ASP A 216 -10.71 33.08 19.78
#